data_AF-A0A8F5VRP6-F1
#
_entry.id   AF-A0A8F5VRP6-F1
#
_cell.length_a   1.000
_cell.length_b   1.000
_cell.length_c   1.000
_cell.angle_alpha   90.00
_cell.angle_beta   90.00
_cell.angle_gamma   90.00
#
_symmetry.space_group_name_H-M   'P 1'
#
loop_
_entity.id
_entity.type
_entity.pdbx_description
1 polymer ?
#
loop_
_entity_poly.entity_id
_entity_poly.type
_entity_poly.pdbx_seq_one_letter_code
_entity_poly.pdbx_strand_id
1 'polypeptide(L)'
;MVSGPFSTSQISPPSESAELAALICGLIALYAVIRIILEQDVMRKLPFLNVFSFAIAGIMALLIPHPLGIIAAAAYFVGSTFESNAIASTWAGGVEE
;
A
#
# COMPACT_ATOMS: atom_id res chain seq x y z
N MET A 1 -25.05 -36.09 11.76
CA MET A 1 -23.73 -35.42 11.66
C MET A 1 -23.82 -34.15 12.48
N VAL A 2 -23.10 -34.10 13.60
CA VAL A 2 -23.15 -33.02 14.60
C VAL A 2 -22.26 -31.86 14.12
N SER A 3 -22.84 -30.65 14.03
CA SER A 3 -22.10 -29.39 13.85
C SER A 3 -21.60 -28.94 15.23
N GLY A 4 -20.28 -28.90 15.42
CA GLY A 4 -19.64 -28.35 16.60
C GLY A 4 -19.41 -26.83 16.49
N PRO A 5 -19.30 -26.10 17.62
CA PRO A 5 -19.20 -24.63 17.64
C PRO A 5 -17.83 -24.06 17.20
N PHE A 6 -16.93 -24.89 16.68
CA PHE A 6 -15.57 -24.50 16.26
C PHE A 6 -15.30 -24.71 14.76
N SER A 7 -16.33 -24.93 13.94
CA SER A 7 -16.20 -24.98 12.48
C SER A 7 -16.12 -23.56 11.90
N THR A 8 -15.01 -22.87 12.13
CA THR A 8 -14.66 -21.66 11.37
C THR A 8 -13.26 -21.80 10.78
N SER A 9 -13.05 -22.87 10.04
CA SER A 9 -11.99 -22.91 9.04
C SER A 9 -12.50 -22.26 7.76
N GLN A 10 -12.76 -20.95 7.81
CA GLN A 10 -12.93 -20.12 6.61
C GLN A 10 -11.54 -19.92 5.99
N ILE A 11 -10.97 -20.99 5.43
CA ILE A 11 -9.87 -20.87 4.47
C ILE A 11 -10.56 -20.75 3.12
N SER A 12 -10.95 -19.51 2.77
CA SER A 12 -11.35 -19.17 1.41
C SER A 12 -10.23 -19.55 0.44
N PRO A 13 -10.52 -19.90 -0.82
CA PRO A 13 -9.47 -20.12 -1.81
C PRO A 13 -8.52 -18.91 -1.83
N PRO A 14 -7.20 -19.12 -2.02
CA PRO A 14 -6.21 -18.06 -1.91
C PRO A 14 -6.48 -16.86 -2.85
N SER A 15 -7.18 -17.09 -3.97
CA SER A 15 -7.62 -16.04 -4.89
C SER A 15 -8.67 -15.10 -4.29
N GLU A 16 -9.68 -15.62 -3.59
CA GLU A 16 -10.75 -14.79 -3.00
C GLU A 16 -10.22 -13.89 -1.88
N SER A 17 -9.27 -14.40 -1.08
CA SER A 17 -8.59 -13.60 -0.05
C SER A 17 -7.71 -12.50 -0.67
N ALA A 18 -7.01 -12.80 -1.76
CA ALA A 18 -6.17 -11.84 -2.46
C ALA A 18 -7.00 -10.72 -3.13
N GLU A 19 -8.15 -11.07 -3.71
CA GLU A 19 -9.08 -10.11 -4.29
C GLU A 19 -9.65 -9.16 -3.23
N LEU A 20 -10.07 -9.69 -2.07
CA LEU A 20 -10.54 -8.87 -0.96
C LEU A 20 -9.44 -7.95 -0.43
N ALA A 21 -8.22 -8.46 -0.28
CA ALA A 21 -7.06 -7.66 0.12
C ALA A 21 -6.75 -6.55 -0.91
N ALA A 22 -6.81 -6.86 -2.21
CA ALA A 22 -6.62 -5.89 -3.28
C ALA A 22 -7.71 -4.81 -3.28
N LEU A 23 -8.97 -5.16 -3.00
CA LEU A 23 -10.06 -4.20 -2.82
C LEU A 23 -9.78 -3.26 -1.64
N ILE A 24 -9.31 -3.78 -0.50
CA ILE A 24 -8.93 -2.96 0.65
C ILE A 24 -7.77 -2.02 0.28
N CYS A 25 -6.73 -2.52 -0.39
CA CYS A 25 -5.64 -1.68 -0.89
C CYS A 25 -6.17 -0.58 -1.83
N GLY A 26 -7.11 -0.91 -2.72
CA GLY A 26 -7.76 0.05 -3.61
C GLY A 26 -8.52 1.16 -2.85
N LEU A 27 -9.26 0.80 -1.80
CA LEU A 27 -9.96 1.77 -0.95
C LEU A 27 -8.98 2.68 -0.19
N ILE A 28 -7.88 2.12 0.32
CA ILE A 28 -6.81 2.89 0.98
C ILE A 28 -6.16 3.85 -0.02
N ALA A 29 -5.86 3.39 -1.24
CA ALA A 29 -5.29 4.22 -2.30
C ALA A 29 -6.24 5.37 -2.68
N LEU A 30 -7.54 5.08 -2.82
CA LEU A 30 -8.56 6.10 -3.11
C LEU A 30 -8.63 7.16 -2.00
N TYR A 31 -8.68 6.74 -0.73
CA TYR A 31 -8.66 7.65 0.41
C TYR A 31 -7.39 8.52 0.42
N ALA A 32 -6.23 7.92 0.19
CA ALA A 32 -4.96 8.64 0.13
C ALA A 32 -4.95 9.70 -0.97
N VAL A 33 -5.42 9.37 -2.18
CA VAL A 33 -5.53 10.32 -3.29
C VAL A 33 -6.47 11.48 -2.97
N ILE A 34 -7.65 11.19 -2.39
CA ILE A 34 -8.58 12.23 -1.96
C ILE A 34 -7.89 13.17 -0.95
N ARG A 35 -7.17 12.63 0.03
CA ARG A 35 -6.41 13.43 1.00
C ARG A 35 -5.32 14.27 0.33
N ILE A 36 -4.57 13.73 -0.62
CA ILE A 36 -3.51 14.46 -1.36
C ILE A 36 -4.09 15.65 -2.13
N ILE A 37 -5.25 15.47 -2.76
CA ILE A 37 -5.92 16.53 -3.55
C ILE A 37 -6.47 17.64 -2.64
N LEU A 38 -7.09 17.26 -1.52
CA LEU A 38 -7.73 18.22 -0.61
C LEU A 38 -6.74 18.98 0.27
N GLU A 39 -5.64 18.33 0.66
CA GLU A 39 -4.62 18.95 1.49
C GLU A 39 -3.92 20.08 0.71
N GLN A 40 -3.63 21.20 1.38
CA GLN A 40 -2.88 22.30 0.75
C GLN A 40 -1.40 22.21 1.10
N ASP A 41 -1.09 21.83 2.34
CA ASP A 41 0.27 21.70 2.84
C ASP A 41 1.00 20.53 2.19
N VAL A 42 2.06 20.83 1.43
CA VAL A 42 2.89 19.82 0.76
C VAL A 42 3.40 18.77 1.75
N MET A 43 3.85 19.18 2.93
CA MET A 43 4.36 18.27 3.96
C MET A 43 3.32 17.29 4.48
N ARG A 44 2.05 17.70 4.53
CA ARG A 44 0.96 16.82 4.95
C ARG A 44 0.56 15.87 3.84
N LYS A 45 0.87 16.17 2.57
CA LYS A 45 0.64 15.27 1.42
C LYS A 45 1.60 14.09 1.40
N LEU A 46 2.86 14.29 1.81
CA LEU A 46 3.92 13.27 1.66
C LEU A 46 3.59 11.94 2.34
N PRO A 47 3.05 11.90 3.58
CA PRO A 47 2.62 10.65 4.19
C PRO A 47 1.51 9.93 3.40
N PHE A 48 0.55 10.68 2.84
CA PHE A 48 -0.52 10.09 2.03
C PHE A 48 0.01 9.59 0.69
N LEU A 49 0.99 10.27 0.10
CA LEU A 49 1.66 9.81 -1.13
C LEU A 49 2.42 8.50 -0.88
N ASN A 50 3.11 8.37 0.26
CA ASN A 50 3.75 7.12 0.67
C ASN A 50 2.73 5.98 0.86
N VAL A 51 1.60 6.25 1.53
CA VAL A 51 0.52 5.26 1.71
C VAL A 51 -0.08 4.84 0.37
N PHE A 52 -0.26 5.77 -0.56
CA PHE A 52 -0.72 5.47 -1.92
C PHE A 52 0.26 4.51 -2.62
N SER A 53 1.55 4.82 -2.65
CA SER A 53 2.57 3.95 -3.27
C SER A 53 2.63 2.57 -2.59
N PHE A 54 2.48 2.49 -1.26
CA PHE A 54 2.39 1.21 -0.57
C PHE A 54 1.19 0.37 -1.00
N ALA A 55 0.02 1.01 -1.15
CA ALA A 55 -1.18 0.33 -1.63
C ALA A 55 -1.01 -0.20 -3.05
N ILE A 56 -0.36 0.56 -3.95
CA ILE A 56 -0.04 0.09 -5.31
C ILE A 56 0.92 -1.11 -5.28
N ALA A 57 1.98 -1.06 -4.45
CA ALA A 57 2.90 -2.19 -4.28
C ALA A 57 2.17 -3.46 -3.79
N GLY A 58 1.26 -3.30 -2.82
CA GLY A 58 0.41 -4.40 -2.33
C GLY A 58 -0.48 -4.99 -3.42
N ILE A 59 -1.13 -4.15 -4.22
CA ILE A 59 -1.97 -4.59 -5.35
C ILE A 59 -1.12 -5.35 -6.39
N MET A 60 0.08 -4.85 -6.72
CA MET A 60 0.99 -5.55 -7.64
C MET A 60 1.38 -6.93 -7.11
N ALA A 61 1.70 -7.04 -5.81
CA ALA A 61 2.08 -8.30 -5.19
C ALA A 61 0.92 -9.30 -5.12
N LEU A 62 -0.32 -8.82 -4.97
CA LEU A 62 -1.52 -9.66 -4.83
C LEU A 62 -2.11 -10.10 -6.17
N LEU A 63 -2.08 -9.24 -7.20
CA LEU A 63 -2.79 -9.48 -8.46
C LEU A 63 -1.90 -9.98 -9.61
N ILE A 64 -0.57 -9.94 -9.49
CA ILE A 64 0.34 -10.44 -10.53
C ILE A 64 0.84 -11.83 -10.13
N PRO A 65 0.24 -12.93 -10.64
CA PRO A 65 0.60 -14.30 -10.27
C PRO A 65 1.86 -14.76 -11.02
N HIS A 66 2.93 -13.98 -10.96
CA HIS A 66 4.20 -14.28 -11.59
C HIS A 66 5.35 -13.83 -10.66
N PRO A 67 6.45 -14.60 -10.54
CA PRO A 67 7.59 -14.22 -9.69
C PRO A 67 8.18 -12.85 -10.05
N LEU A 68 8.18 -12.50 -11.34
CA LEU A 68 8.57 -11.15 -11.79
C LEU A 68 7.64 -10.04 -11.25
N GLY A 69 6.37 -10.33 -10.99
CA GLY A 69 5.42 -9.41 -10.38
C GLY A 69 5.79 -9.06 -8.94
N ILE A 70 6.24 -10.05 -8.17
CA ILE A 70 6.75 -9.84 -6.81
C ILE A 70 8.03 -9.01 -6.83
N ILE A 71 8.95 -9.30 -7.75
CA ILE A 71 10.19 -8.50 -7.91
C ILE A 71 9.85 -7.06 -8.28
N ALA A 72 8.91 -6.85 -9.21
CA ALA A 72 8.46 -5.51 -9.58
C ALA A 72 7.79 -4.78 -8.41
N ALA A 73 6.95 -5.47 -7.63
CA ALA A 73 6.30 -4.90 -6.45
C ALA A 73 7.34 -4.51 -5.38
N ALA A 74 8.34 -5.34 -5.14
CA ALA A 74 9.43 -5.05 -4.21
C ALA A 74 10.28 -3.86 -4.69
N ALA A 75 10.64 -3.83 -5.98
CA ALA A 75 11.38 -2.71 -6.55
C ALA A 75 10.60 -1.39 -6.46
N TYR A 76 9.30 -1.42 -6.75
CA TYR A 76 8.41 -0.26 -6.61
C TYR A 76 8.28 0.18 -5.14
N PHE A 77 8.14 -0.75 -4.21
CA PHE A 77 8.07 -0.46 -2.78
C PHE A 77 9.36 0.18 -2.24
N VAL A 78 10.52 -0.38 -2.58
CA VAL A 78 11.81 0.19 -2.17
C VAL A 78 12.03 1.56 -2.81
N GLY A 79 11.74 1.70 -4.10
CA GLY A 79 11.86 2.97 -4.82
C GLY A 79 11.00 4.09 -4.22
N SER A 80 9.72 3.79 -3.94
CA SER A 80 8.81 4.76 -3.31
C SER A 80 9.19 5.10 -1.87
N THR A 81 9.82 4.18 -1.15
CA THR A 81 10.39 4.44 0.18
C THR A 81 11.56 5.42 0.10
N PHE A 82 12.46 5.24 -0.88
CA PHE A 82 13.57 6.17 -1.09
C PHE A 82 13.08 7.56 -1.53
N GLU A 83 12.08 7.64 -2.41
CA GLU A 83 11.47 8.90 -2.81
C GLU A 83 10.89 9.64 -1.59
N SER A 84 10.10 8.95 -0.77
CA SER A 84 9.47 9.54 0.42
C SER A 84 10.50 10.03 1.44
N ASN A 85 11.57 9.26 1.67
CA ASN A 85 12.64 9.64 2.58
C ASN A 85 13.51 10.77 2.03
N ALA A 86 13.76 10.82 0.73
CA ALA A 86 14.53 11.91 0.11
C ALA A 86 13.80 13.24 0.28
N ILE A 87 12.48 13.28 0.02
CA ILE A 87 11.68 14.50 0.19
C ILE A 87 11.57 14.90 1.67
N ALA A 88 11.43 13.92 2.58
CA ALA A 88 11.44 14.21 4.01
C ALA A 88 12.81 14.77 4.47
N SER A 89 13.91 14.22 3.94
CA SER A 89 15.27 14.65 4.27
C SER A 89 15.60 16.04 3.74
N THR A 90 15.13 16.42 2.54
CA THR A 90 15.33 17.80 2.04
C THR A 90 14.61 18.83 2.89
N TRP A 91 13.50 18.46 3.53
CA TRP A 91 12.73 19.36 4.37
C TRP A 91 13.19 19.35 5.84
N ALA A 92 13.65 18.21 6.36
CA ALA A 92 14.22 18.10 7.71
C ALA A 92 15.64 18.67 7.79
N GLY A 93 16.41 18.59 6.69
CA GLY A 93 17.75 19.13 6.56
C GLY A 93 17.78 20.62 6.25
N GLY A 94 16.91 21.42 6.87
CA GLY A 94 17.07 22.87 6.94
C GLY A 94 18.40 23.17 7.64
N VAL A 95 19.49 23.13 6.87
CA VAL A 95 20.78 23.66 7.30
C VAL A 95 20.53 25.16 7.39
N GLU A 96 20.50 25.63 8.65
CA GLU A 96 20.68 27.03 8.99
C GLU A 96 22.00 27.48 8.33
N GLU A 97 21.90 28.26 7.26
CA GLU A 97 22.91 29.27 6.93
C GLU A 97 22.43 30.63 7.43
#